data_AF-A0A350V4Q8-F1
#
_entry.id   AF-A0A350V4Q8-F1
#
_cell.length_a   1.000
_cell.length_b   1.000
_cell.length_c   1.000
_cell.angle_alpha   90.00
_cell.angle_beta   90.00
_cell.angle_gamma   90.00
#
_symmetry.space_group_name_H-M   'P 1'
#
loop_
_entity.id
_entity.type
_entity.pdbx_description
1 polymer ?
#
loop_
_entity_poly.entity_id
_entity_poly.type
_entity_poly.pdbx_seq_one_letter_code
_entity_poly.pdbx_strand_id
1 'polypeptide(L)'
;YYDEKKDNKSSINQFYSVIQNFPATIPSADASYKLGKYFESRNEYLNAYMYFKYSTEQSNAGTFYKESLAKSNIYKRYFELRSTITGETINTDYNEEFRKKTTKDYDKNTDPNKLPNKEGDNGKSGGNSRFELADSILTGEDSTFTIVDTSRAKERQISAAKFELAELFLYDLNRADSCEFYLKEAYSESLDYDFSAKVLFALSALYRKQEDIAKSEEVLNTIIKDYPLSSVANSSRKLLNLSIVDQAGEDIADSLYNEAESKFVRQDYRAALDDFTILISSYPSSIHMEKAYLGAGWIYENIVNNNDSAYYYYSMLVKEKPNSEAASIVMQKVGEYEEFNKVNNTDTSGVNSQTPETGDPNTKQPEELKKQTDPEVNPEGTENNNIDPMQLLKELEENNKDRSGEESNNPENTEENPAPFDPGKQEPVQQEP
;
A
#
# COMPACT_ATOMS: atom_id res chain seq x y z
N TYR A 1 -38.93 13.73 26.95
CA TYR A 1 -39.48 14.98 27.52
C TYR A 1 -38.56 16.18 27.36
N TYR A 2 -37.43 16.31 28.07
CA TYR A 2 -36.58 17.52 27.96
C TYR A 2 -35.74 17.58 26.68
N ASP A 3 -35.25 16.43 26.19
CA ASP A 3 -34.63 16.33 24.85
C ASP A 3 -35.59 16.75 23.73
N GLU A 4 -36.87 16.37 23.85
CA GLU A 4 -37.93 16.78 22.90
C GLU A 4 -38.25 18.29 22.98
N LYS A 5 -37.95 18.92 24.14
CA LYS A 5 -38.15 20.35 24.38
C LYS A 5 -36.92 21.22 24.06
N LYS A 6 -35.80 20.63 23.60
CA LYS A 6 -34.53 21.32 23.34
C LYS A 6 -33.98 22.15 24.51
N ASP A 7 -34.41 21.86 25.75
CA ASP A 7 -33.83 22.48 26.95
C ASP A 7 -32.58 21.71 27.37
N ASN A 8 -31.47 22.04 26.69
CA ASN A 8 -30.23 21.29 26.78
C ASN A 8 -29.62 21.30 28.19
N LYS A 9 -29.73 22.39 28.97
CA LYS A 9 -29.11 22.45 30.30
C LYS A 9 -29.87 21.60 31.33
N SER A 10 -31.19 21.65 31.28
CA SER A 10 -32.04 20.84 32.17
C SER A 10 -31.88 19.35 31.86
N SER A 11 -31.76 18.96 30.58
CA SER A 11 -31.56 17.55 30.19
C SER A 11 -30.23 16.98 30.68
N ILE A 12 -29.14 17.74 30.59
CA ILE A 12 -27.79 17.30 30.99
C ILE A 12 -27.70 17.01 32.49
N ASN A 13 -28.26 17.87 33.34
CA ASN A 13 -28.29 17.64 34.79
C ASN A 13 -29.11 16.39 35.16
N GLN A 14 -30.16 16.08 34.40
CA GLN A 14 -30.94 14.86 34.61
C GLN A 14 -30.14 13.61 34.20
N PHE A 15 -29.37 13.66 33.11
CA PHE A 15 -28.50 12.54 32.75
C PHE A 15 -27.45 12.25 33.82
N TYR A 16 -26.82 13.29 34.39
CA TYR A 16 -25.92 13.11 35.54
C TYR A 16 -26.64 12.48 36.74
N SER A 17 -27.84 12.96 37.07
CA SER A 17 -28.65 12.39 38.16
C SER A 17 -28.97 10.91 37.93
N VAL A 18 -29.31 10.52 36.69
CA VAL A 18 -29.59 9.12 36.34
C VAL A 18 -28.35 8.26 36.52
N ILE A 19 -27.20 8.72 36.02
CA ILE A 19 -25.93 7.99 36.15
C ILE A 19 -25.55 7.78 37.62
N GLN A 20 -25.63 8.84 38.43
CA GLN A 20 -25.23 8.79 39.83
C GLN A 20 -26.18 7.92 40.69
N ASN A 21 -27.49 7.95 40.40
CA ASN A 21 -28.47 7.25 41.23
C ASN A 21 -28.76 5.82 40.77
N PHE A 22 -28.46 5.48 39.51
CA PHE A 22 -28.75 4.17 38.92
C PHE A 22 -27.54 3.59 38.17
N PRO A 23 -26.36 3.45 38.81
CA PRO A 23 -25.17 2.92 38.14
C PRO A 23 -25.35 1.46 37.70
N ALA A 24 -24.62 1.05 36.66
CA ALA A 24 -24.67 -0.28 36.05
C ALA A 24 -26.07 -0.69 35.53
N THR A 25 -26.84 0.27 35.03
CA THR A 25 -28.19 0.04 34.47
C THR A 25 -28.30 0.51 33.02
N ILE A 26 -29.31 0.00 32.29
CA ILE A 26 -29.65 0.47 30.94
C ILE A 26 -29.91 1.99 30.91
N PRO A 27 -30.70 2.59 31.83
CA PRO A 27 -30.87 4.04 31.89
C PRO A 27 -29.55 4.81 32.08
N SER A 28 -28.61 4.32 32.89
CA SER A 28 -27.30 4.95 33.06
C SER A 28 -26.44 4.84 31.80
N ALA A 29 -26.48 3.70 31.12
CA ALA A 29 -25.81 3.50 29.83
C ALA A 29 -26.35 4.47 28.76
N ASP A 30 -27.67 4.59 28.65
CA ASP A 30 -28.32 5.47 27.67
C ASP A 30 -28.10 6.95 28.01
N ALA A 31 -28.17 7.34 29.29
CA ALA A 31 -27.85 8.69 29.75
C ALA A 31 -26.38 9.06 29.43
N SER A 32 -25.46 8.13 29.63
CA SER A 32 -24.04 8.31 29.31
C SER A 32 -23.82 8.50 27.81
N TYR A 33 -24.51 7.72 26.96
CA TYR A 33 -24.46 7.92 25.51
C TYR A 33 -24.97 9.33 25.11
N LYS A 34 -26.07 9.81 25.72
CA LYS A 34 -26.59 11.17 25.45
C LYS A 34 -25.58 12.25 25.84
N LEU A 35 -24.88 12.09 26.96
CA LEU A 35 -23.77 12.97 27.35
C LEU A 35 -22.61 12.90 26.34
N GLY A 36 -22.25 11.70 25.88
CA GLY A 36 -21.25 11.51 24.82
C GLY A 36 -21.58 12.32 23.56
N LYS A 37 -22.83 12.21 23.07
CA LYS A 37 -23.33 13.01 21.93
C LYS A 37 -23.32 14.51 22.19
N TYR A 38 -23.65 14.93 23.41
CA TYR A 38 -23.60 16.34 23.80
C TYR A 38 -22.18 16.89 23.69
N PHE A 39 -21.18 16.20 24.23
CA PHE A 39 -19.78 16.63 24.15
C PHE A 39 -19.21 16.53 22.72
N GLU A 40 -19.56 15.49 21.97
CA GLU A 40 -19.20 15.35 20.55
C GLU A 40 -19.68 16.56 19.73
N SER A 41 -20.93 16.99 19.93
CA SER A 41 -21.49 18.15 19.20
C SER A 41 -20.79 19.48 19.48
N ARG A 42 -20.01 19.53 20.58
CA ARG A 42 -19.23 20.69 21.01
C ARG A 42 -17.75 20.56 20.70
N ASN A 43 -17.35 19.48 20.01
CA ASN A 43 -15.97 19.12 19.72
C ASN A 43 -15.12 18.85 20.99
N GLU A 44 -15.76 18.52 22.11
CA GLU A 44 -15.09 18.15 23.36
C GLU A 44 -14.79 16.65 23.35
N TYR A 45 -13.93 16.20 22.42
CA TYR A 45 -13.74 14.78 22.09
C TYR A 45 -13.26 13.91 23.25
N LEU A 46 -12.53 14.47 24.21
CA LEU A 46 -12.04 13.70 25.36
C LEU A 46 -13.20 13.37 26.30
N ASN A 47 -14.07 14.34 26.58
CA ASN A 47 -15.30 14.12 27.32
C ASN A 47 -16.23 13.18 26.55
N ALA A 48 -16.39 13.38 25.24
CA ALA A 48 -17.19 12.50 24.39
C ALA A 48 -16.71 11.04 24.49
N TYR A 49 -15.42 10.80 24.34
CA TYR A 49 -14.79 9.50 24.53
C TYR A 49 -15.11 8.89 25.88
N MET A 50 -14.86 9.63 26.97
CA MET A 50 -15.09 9.14 28.32
C MET A 50 -16.56 8.71 28.51
N TYR A 51 -17.53 9.50 28.05
CA TYR A 51 -18.95 9.16 28.20
C TYR A 51 -19.42 8.03 27.28
N PHE A 52 -18.88 7.89 26.06
CA PHE A 52 -19.16 6.73 25.21
C PHE A 52 -18.56 5.45 25.77
N LYS A 53 -17.31 5.49 26.23
CA LYS A 53 -16.67 4.36 26.92
C LYS A 53 -17.50 3.97 28.15
N TYR A 54 -17.84 4.95 28.99
CA TYR A 54 -18.62 4.71 30.21
C TYR A 54 -20.00 4.13 29.91
N SER A 55 -20.67 4.58 28.85
CA SER A 55 -21.94 3.99 28.38
C SER A 55 -21.82 2.47 28.17
N THR A 56 -20.73 2.00 27.56
CA THR A 56 -20.50 0.56 27.34
C THR A 56 -20.22 -0.22 28.63
N GLU A 57 -19.59 0.43 29.61
CA GLU A 57 -19.28 -0.15 30.93
C GLU A 57 -20.53 -0.22 31.82
N GLN A 58 -21.46 0.73 31.68
CA GLN A 58 -22.70 0.74 32.45
C GLN A 58 -23.64 -0.41 32.07
N SER A 59 -23.75 -0.73 30.78
CA SER A 59 -24.55 -1.89 30.34
C SER A 59 -24.28 -2.27 28.89
N ASN A 60 -24.05 -3.56 28.65
CA ASN A 60 -24.01 -4.13 27.31
C ASN A 60 -25.40 -4.36 26.67
N ALA A 61 -26.47 -4.24 27.48
CA ALA A 61 -27.86 -4.32 27.03
C ALA A 61 -28.46 -2.92 26.78
N GLY A 62 -27.65 -1.86 26.87
CA GLY A 62 -28.07 -0.49 26.59
C GLY A 62 -28.53 -0.30 25.14
N THR A 63 -29.50 0.59 24.93
CA THR A 63 -30.08 0.87 23.61
C THR A 63 -29.01 1.24 22.58
N PHE A 64 -28.00 2.00 23.04
CA PHE A 64 -26.95 2.55 22.19
C PHE A 64 -25.60 1.83 22.32
N TYR A 65 -25.54 0.64 22.93
CA TYR A 65 -24.27 -0.04 23.22
C TYR A 65 -23.33 -0.15 22.02
N LYS A 66 -23.84 -0.62 20.86
CA LYS A 66 -23.03 -0.78 19.65
C LYS A 66 -22.48 0.54 19.14
N GLU A 67 -23.29 1.60 19.18
CA GLU A 67 -22.89 2.93 18.74
C GLU A 67 -21.89 3.57 19.71
N SER A 68 -22.13 3.47 21.02
CA SER A 68 -21.19 3.88 22.06
C SER A 68 -19.84 3.18 21.90
N LEU A 69 -19.83 1.88 21.64
CA LEU A 69 -18.60 1.13 21.43
C LEU A 69 -17.84 1.63 20.19
N ALA A 70 -18.53 1.76 19.05
CA ALA A 70 -17.93 2.29 17.82
C ALA A 70 -17.35 3.69 18.03
N LYS A 71 -18.11 4.61 18.65
CA LYS A 71 -17.66 5.97 18.95
C LYS A 71 -16.48 5.99 19.93
N SER A 72 -16.49 5.15 20.96
CA SER A 72 -15.37 5.05 21.89
C SER A 72 -14.09 4.58 21.19
N ASN A 73 -14.18 3.64 20.25
CA ASN A 73 -13.03 3.16 19.47
C ASN A 73 -12.50 4.24 18.52
N ILE A 74 -13.39 4.96 17.84
CA ILE A 74 -13.02 6.10 16.98
C ILE A 74 -12.24 7.13 17.78
N TYR A 75 -12.74 7.56 18.94
CA TYR A 75 -12.04 8.57 19.73
C TYR A 75 -10.78 8.05 20.41
N LYS A 76 -10.74 6.77 20.81
CA LYS A 76 -9.50 6.14 21.26
C LYS A 76 -8.43 6.25 20.18
N ARG A 77 -8.77 5.87 18.94
CA ARG A 77 -7.85 5.95 17.80
C ARG A 77 -7.43 7.38 17.50
N TYR A 78 -8.36 8.32 17.55
CA TYR A 78 -8.07 9.76 17.44
C TYR A 78 -7.00 10.21 18.43
N PHE A 79 -7.09 9.82 19.71
CA PHE A 79 -6.12 10.20 20.73
C PHE A 79 -4.77 9.48 20.60
N GLU A 80 -4.77 8.23 20.16
CA GLU A 80 -3.53 7.50 19.82
C GLU A 80 -2.78 8.20 18.68
N LEU A 81 -3.47 8.55 17.59
CA LEU A 81 -2.88 9.26 16.46
C LEU A 81 -2.37 10.65 16.88
N ARG A 82 -3.15 11.39 17.66
CA ARG A 82 -2.72 12.68 18.22
C ARG A 82 -1.50 12.55 19.13
N SER A 83 -1.39 11.47 19.90
CA SER A 83 -0.22 11.20 20.73
C SER A 83 1.02 10.93 19.88
N THR A 84 0.89 10.16 18.80
CA THR A 84 1.97 9.92 17.83
C THR A 84 2.44 11.22 17.17
N ILE A 85 1.50 12.06 16.73
CA ILE A 85 1.79 13.32 16.04
C ILE A 85 2.48 14.34 16.97
N THR A 86 2.01 14.46 18.21
CA THR A 86 2.54 15.44 19.17
C THR A 86 3.77 14.95 19.92
N GLY A 87 3.97 13.62 19.99
CA GLY A 87 4.95 12.99 20.88
C GLY A 87 4.54 13.01 22.35
N GLU A 88 3.35 13.51 22.69
CA GLU A 88 2.84 13.60 24.05
C GLU A 88 1.77 12.53 24.30
N THR A 89 1.85 11.84 25.43
CA THR A 89 0.80 10.87 25.79
C THR A 89 -0.46 11.61 26.23
N ILE A 90 -1.55 11.42 25.50
CA ILE A 90 -2.86 11.95 25.90
C ILE A 90 -3.52 10.96 26.85
N ASN A 91 -3.69 11.37 28.11
CA ASN A 91 -4.38 10.54 29.10
C ASN A 91 -5.88 10.47 28.81
N THR A 92 -6.36 9.28 28.46
CA THR A 92 -7.77 8.99 28.18
C THR A 92 -8.50 8.34 29.36
N ASP A 93 -7.85 8.20 30.52
CA ASP A 93 -8.51 7.70 31.73
C ASP A 93 -9.55 8.69 32.24
N TYR A 94 -10.51 8.20 33.03
CA TYR A 94 -11.47 9.05 33.70
C TYR A 94 -10.76 10.05 34.60
N ASN A 95 -10.88 11.34 34.30
CA ASN A 95 -10.30 12.40 35.11
C ASN A 95 -11.15 12.68 36.36
N GLU A 96 -10.67 13.57 37.23
CA GLU A 96 -11.36 13.91 38.48
C GLU A 96 -12.73 14.55 38.23
N GLU A 97 -12.83 15.46 37.26
CA GLU A 97 -14.09 16.12 36.91
C GLU A 97 -15.14 15.11 36.45
N PHE A 98 -14.75 14.15 35.60
CA PHE A 98 -15.60 13.06 35.15
C PHE A 98 -16.12 12.26 36.34
N ARG A 99 -15.23 11.81 37.24
CA ARG A 99 -15.60 11.03 38.43
C ARG A 99 -16.56 11.78 39.36
N LYS A 100 -16.36 13.09 39.56
CA LYS A 100 -17.29 13.93 40.33
C LYS A 100 -18.70 13.95 39.72
N LYS A 101 -18.79 13.92 38.39
CA LYS A 101 -20.06 13.95 37.65
C LYS A 101 -20.76 12.59 37.57
N THR A 102 -20.03 11.49 37.67
CA THR A 102 -20.58 10.14 37.47
C THR A 102 -20.69 9.30 38.74
N THR A 103 -19.97 9.66 39.80
CA THR A 103 -19.99 8.94 41.08
C THR A 103 -20.78 9.71 42.14
N LYS A 104 -21.76 9.04 42.76
CA LYS A 104 -22.54 9.60 43.88
C LYS A 104 -21.66 9.73 45.13
N ASP A 105 -21.78 10.86 45.83
CA ASP A 105 -21.03 11.18 47.05
C ASP A 105 -19.49 11.11 46.89
N TYR A 106 -18.96 11.42 45.69
CA TYR A 106 -17.52 11.34 45.38
C TYR A 106 -16.62 12.04 46.40
N ASP A 107 -16.93 13.30 46.75
CA ASP A 107 -16.13 14.11 47.67
C ASP A 107 -16.15 13.59 49.12
N LYS A 108 -17.15 12.77 49.50
CA LYS A 108 -17.21 12.16 50.85
C LYS A 108 -16.40 10.87 50.94
N ASN A 109 -16.16 10.23 49.79
CA ASN A 109 -15.51 8.92 49.69
C ASN A 109 -14.04 9.02 49.26
N THR A 110 -13.54 10.22 48.96
CA THR A 110 -12.15 10.47 48.61
C THR A 110 -11.38 11.04 49.80
N ASP A 111 -10.43 10.27 50.32
CA ASP A 111 -9.47 10.75 51.32
C ASP A 111 -8.46 11.69 50.60
N PRO A 112 -8.36 12.97 50.98
CA PRO A 112 -7.48 13.93 50.32
C PRO A 112 -5.98 13.57 50.39
N ASN A 113 -5.58 12.58 51.21
CA ASN A 113 -4.20 12.09 51.31
C ASN A 113 -3.94 10.75 50.61
N LYS A 114 -4.91 10.19 49.88
CA LYS A 114 -4.73 8.94 49.15
C LYS A 114 -4.54 9.23 47.66
N LEU A 115 -3.30 9.08 47.16
CA LEU A 115 -3.03 8.99 45.72
C LEU A 115 -4.01 7.99 45.08
N PRO A 116 -4.51 8.23 43.84
CA PRO A 116 -5.56 7.41 43.26
C PRO A 116 -5.09 5.95 43.12
N ASN A 117 -5.56 5.09 44.00
CA ASN A 117 -5.37 3.64 43.90
C ASN A 117 -6.13 3.15 42.67
N LYS A 118 -5.39 2.51 41.76
CA LYS A 118 -5.91 1.65 40.69
C LYS A 118 -6.55 0.40 41.30
N GLU A 119 -7.71 0.50 41.94
CA GLU A 119 -8.45 -0.71 42.35
C GLU A 119 -9.96 -0.50 42.18
N GLY A 120 -10.54 -1.27 41.27
CA GLY A 120 -11.97 -1.29 41.00
C GLY A 120 -12.39 -1.56 39.56
N ASP A 121 -11.51 -2.04 38.68
CA ASP A 121 -11.91 -2.51 37.34
C ASP A 121 -12.02 -4.04 37.33
N ASN A 122 -13.20 -4.54 37.72
CA ASN A 122 -13.64 -5.89 37.41
C ASN A 122 -14.49 -5.86 36.13
N GLY A 123 -13.90 -5.38 35.03
CA GLY A 123 -14.42 -5.48 33.67
C GLY A 123 -13.35 -6.10 32.77
N LYS A 124 -13.52 -7.39 32.46
CA LYS A 124 -12.79 -8.20 31.46
C LYS A 124 -11.76 -7.46 30.58
N SER A 125 -10.49 -7.76 30.86
CA SER A 125 -9.30 -7.68 30.00
C SER A 125 -9.59 -7.55 28.50
N GLY A 126 -9.35 -6.35 27.96
CA GLY A 126 -9.06 -6.11 26.55
C GLY A 126 -7.55 -5.83 26.44
N GLY A 127 -6.83 -6.73 25.76
CA GLY A 127 -5.37 -6.81 25.78
C GLY A 127 -4.65 -5.51 25.43
N ASN A 128 -3.80 -5.08 26.36
CA ASN A 128 -2.69 -4.16 26.09
C ASN A 128 -1.52 -4.99 25.53
N SER A 129 -1.36 -5.02 24.20
CA SER A 129 -0.04 -5.26 23.61
C SER A 129 0.71 -3.94 23.63
N ARG A 130 1.44 -3.76 24.72
CA ARG A 130 2.46 -2.74 24.92
C ARG A 130 3.62 -3.03 23.95
N PHE A 131 3.73 -2.26 22.87
CA PHE A 131 5.03 -2.10 22.20
C PHE A 131 5.86 -1.14 23.05
N GLU A 132 6.70 -1.71 23.92
CA GLU A 132 7.81 -0.96 24.50
C GLU A 132 8.85 -0.78 23.41
N LEU A 133 8.96 0.42 22.84
CA LEU A 133 10.21 0.83 22.21
C LEU A 133 11.16 1.13 23.39
N ALA A 134 11.86 0.09 23.84
CA ALA A 134 12.88 0.22 24.87
C ALA A 134 14.04 1.03 24.30
N ASP A 135 14.21 2.21 24.87
CA ASP A 135 15.35 3.10 24.74
C ASP A 135 16.57 2.49 25.45
N SER A 136 17.04 1.33 24.98
CA SER A 136 18.19 0.61 25.54
C SER A 136 19.08 0.02 24.45
N ILE A 137 19.76 0.88 23.70
CA ILE A 137 20.95 0.47 22.94
C ILE A 137 22.05 1.52 23.17
N LEU A 138 22.66 1.49 24.35
CA LEU A 138 24.00 2.03 24.57
C LEU A 138 24.66 1.28 25.74
N THR A 139 25.06 0.04 25.50
CA THR A 139 26.26 -0.59 26.11
C THR A 139 26.50 -1.94 25.44
N GLY A 140 27.59 -2.05 24.68
CA GLY A 140 28.02 -3.30 24.07
C GLY A 140 28.79 -3.00 22.80
N GLU A 141 30.11 -2.93 22.92
CA GLU A 141 31.02 -2.79 21.78
C GLU A 141 30.87 -3.98 20.83
N ASP A 142 30.99 -3.65 19.54
CA ASP A 142 31.20 -4.53 18.39
C ASP A 142 29.97 -5.24 17.81
N SER A 143 29.31 -4.57 16.86
CA SER A 143 28.75 -5.16 15.64
C SER A 143 28.20 -4.05 14.75
N THR A 144 28.53 -4.11 13.47
CA THR A 144 28.12 -3.18 12.40
C THR A 144 26.59 -3.06 12.31
N PHE A 145 26.02 -2.12 13.05
CA PHE A 145 24.61 -1.73 12.92
C PHE A 145 24.54 -0.62 11.87
N THR A 146 23.80 -0.87 10.79
CA THR A 146 23.35 0.21 9.90
C THR A 146 22.60 1.22 10.77
N ILE A 147 23.05 2.47 10.76
CA ILE A 147 22.33 3.56 11.43
C ILE A 147 21.00 3.70 10.69
N VAL A 148 19.96 3.02 11.16
CA VAL A 148 18.59 3.34 10.79
C VAL A 148 18.37 4.76 11.31
N ASP A 149 18.31 5.72 10.39
CA ASP A 149 18.07 7.12 10.70
C ASP A 149 16.70 7.23 11.39
N THR A 150 16.73 7.22 12.72
CA THR A 150 15.55 7.16 13.58
C THR A 150 14.68 8.41 13.39
N SER A 151 15.28 9.50 12.89
CA SER A 151 14.56 10.72 12.54
C SER A 151 13.62 10.52 11.34
N ARG A 152 14.12 9.96 10.23
CA ARG A 152 13.31 9.62 9.05
C ARG A 152 12.25 8.57 9.33
N ALA A 153 12.56 7.58 10.16
CA ALA A 153 11.57 6.58 10.59
C ALA A 153 10.42 7.24 11.38
N LYS A 154 10.75 8.18 12.27
CA LYS A 154 9.78 8.96 13.04
C LYS A 154 8.95 9.90 12.16
N GLU A 155 9.57 10.59 11.21
CA GLU A 155 8.88 11.45 10.23
C GLU A 155 7.85 10.65 9.41
N ARG A 156 8.23 9.48 8.88
CA ARG A 156 7.30 8.58 8.17
C ARG A 156 6.13 8.17 9.06
N GLN A 157 6.38 7.85 10.33
CA GLN A 157 5.35 7.47 11.27
C GLN A 157 4.38 8.63 11.57
N ILE A 158 4.90 9.85 11.70
CA ILE A 158 4.09 11.06 11.92
C ILE A 158 3.23 11.35 10.68
N SER A 159 3.81 11.36 9.48
CA SER A 159 3.08 11.61 8.23
C SER A 159 1.98 10.56 7.99
N ALA A 160 2.27 9.29 8.27
CA ALA A 160 1.26 8.22 8.23
C ALA A 160 0.14 8.44 9.27
N ALA A 161 0.48 8.83 10.50
CA ALA A 161 -0.51 9.13 11.53
C ALA A 161 -1.38 10.35 11.17
N LYS A 162 -0.81 11.38 10.56
CA LYS A 162 -1.55 12.55 10.05
C LYS A 162 -2.50 12.15 8.92
N PHE A 163 -2.05 11.33 7.97
CA PHE A 163 -2.90 10.82 6.89
C PHE A 163 -4.09 10.02 7.45
N GLU A 164 -3.85 9.08 8.37
CA GLU A 164 -4.93 8.30 8.99
C GLU A 164 -5.88 9.17 9.82
N LEU A 165 -5.34 10.17 10.53
CA LEU A 165 -6.16 11.12 11.28
C LEU A 165 -7.06 11.95 10.34
N ALA A 166 -6.57 12.30 9.15
CA ALA A 166 -7.36 12.97 8.14
C ALA A 166 -8.52 12.10 7.61
N GLU A 167 -8.28 10.80 7.38
CA GLU A 167 -9.33 9.85 7.00
C GLU A 167 -10.41 9.74 8.08
N LEU A 168 -10.00 9.64 9.35
CA LEU A 168 -10.91 9.63 10.49
C LEU A 168 -11.75 10.93 10.54
N PHE A 169 -11.15 12.09 10.29
CA PHE A 169 -11.90 13.34 10.19
C PHE A 169 -12.95 13.32 9.06
N LEU A 170 -12.61 12.73 7.92
CA LEU A 170 -13.49 12.72 6.76
C LEU A 170 -14.66 11.73 6.90
N TYR A 171 -14.37 10.51 7.35
CA TYR A 171 -15.32 9.40 7.35
C TYR A 171 -16.10 9.27 8.66
N ASP A 172 -15.43 9.48 9.81
CA ASP A 172 -16.05 9.24 11.12
C ASP A 172 -16.56 10.51 11.80
N LEU A 173 -15.90 11.65 11.57
CA LEU A 173 -16.23 12.93 12.22
C LEU A 173 -16.93 13.92 11.27
N ASN A 174 -16.93 13.65 9.97
CA ASN A 174 -17.51 14.51 8.94
C ASN A 174 -16.99 15.96 9.01
N ARG A 175 -15.68 16.12 9.15
CA ARG A 175 -14.96 17.41 9.26
C ARG A 175 -13.97 17.56 8.12
N ALA A 176 -14.46 18.05 6.98
CA ALA A 176 -13.65 18.22 5.76
C ALA A 176 -12.47 19.18 5.97
N ASP A 177 -12.65 20.31 6.67
CA ASP A 177 -11.57 21.29 6.91
C ASP A 177 -10.41 20.68 7.71
N SER A 178 -10.72 19.86 8.72
CA SER A 178 -9.70 19.17 9.52
C SER A 178 -9.03 18.07 8.71
N CYS A 179 -9.77 17.35 7.87
CA CYS A 179 -9.19 16.40 6.93
C CYS A 179 -8.18 17.10 6.00
N GLU A 180 -8.57 18.21 5.38
CA GLU A 180 -7.71 18.97 4.47
C GLU A 180 -6.40 19.42 5.14
N PHE A 181 -6.52 19.96 6.36
CA PHE A 181 -5.36 20.39 7.14
C PHE A 181 -4.37 19.25 7.36
N TYR A 182 -4.83 18.09 7.86
CA TYR A 182 -3.94 16.97 8.15
C TYR A 182 -3.39 16.29 6.89
N LEU A 183 -4.12 16.29 5.76
CA LEU A 183 -3.58 15.82 4.47
C LEU A 183 -2.44 16.73 3.98
N LYS A 184 -2.61 18.05 4.06
CA LYS A 184 -1.56 19.01 3.68
C LYS A 184 -0.30 18.85 4.52
N GLU A 185 -0.49 18.70 5.83
CA GLU A 185 0.61 18.45 6.76
C GLU A 185 1.32 17.11 6.46
N ALA A 186 0.56 16.02 6.27
CA ALA A 186 1.10 14.71 5.92
C ALA A 186 1.90 14.73 4.61
N TYR A 187 1.45 15.52 3.63
CA TYR A 187 2.17 15.72 2.38
C TYR A 187 3.48 16.50 2.59
N SER A 188 3.43 17.62 3.33
CA SER A 188 4.59 18.49 3.54
C SER A 188 5.74 17.85 4.32
N GLU A 189 5.44 16.87 5.17
CA GLU A 189 6.41 16.16 6.00
C GLU A 189 6.82 14.79 5.44
N SER A 190 6.23 14.37 4.31
CA SER A 190 6.56 13.11 3.67
C SER A 190 7.79 13.25 2.77
N LEU A 191 8.77 12.38 2.98
CA LEU A 191 9.89 12.17 2.06
C LEU A 191 9.69 10.97 1.12
N ASP A 192 8.56 10.27 1.26
CA ASP A 192 8.26 9.06 0.51
C ASP A 192 7.47 9.40 -0.76
N TYR A 193 8.00 9.02 -1.91
CA TYR A 193 7.47 9.39 -3.22
C TYR A 193 6.03 8.87 -3.44
N ASP A 194 5.80 7.58 -3.22
CA ASP A 194 4.47 6.97 -3.44
C ASP A 194 3.46 7.39 -2.38
N PHE A 195 3.90 7.53 -1.13
CA PHE A 195 3.03 8.01 -0.06
C PHE A 195 2.60 9.46 -0.32
N SER A 196 3.50 10.33 -0.78
CA SER A 196 3.18 11.72 -1.12
C SER A 196 2.13 11.80 -2.23
N ALA A 197 2.29 10.99 -3.29
CA ALA A 197 1.31 10.89 -4.36
C ALA A 197 -0.05 10.38 -3.85
N LYS A 198 -0.05 9.35 -2.98
CA LYS A 198 -1.27 8.84 -2.34
C LYS A 198 -1.98 9.91 -1.50
N VAL A 199 -1.24 10.71 -0.74
CA VAL A 199 -1.80 11.81 0.07
C VAL A 199 -2.44 12.87 -0.83
N LEU A 200 -1.77 13.27 -1.92
CA LEU A 200 -2.35 14.18 -2.91
C LEU A 200 -3.61 13.59 -3.56
N PHE A 201 -3.62 12.29 -3.86
CA PHE A 201 -4.79 11.64 -4.43
C PHE A 201 -5.98 11.69 -3.47
N ALA A 202 -5.76 11.44 -2.17
CA ALA A 202 -6.78 11.61 -1.14
C ALA A 202 -7.27 13.07 -1.04
N LEU A 203 -6.35 14.05 -1.15
CA LEU A 203 -6.70 15.47 -1.15
C LEU A 203 -7.55 15.85 -2.38
N SER A 204 -7.25 15.32 -3.56
CA SER A 204 -8.10 15.53 -4.75
C SER A 204 -9.49 14.93 -4.57
N ALA A 205 -9.61 13.77 -3.91
CA ALA A 205 -10.88 13.12 -3.63
C ALA A 205 -11.71 13.94 -2.64
N LEU A 206 -11.07 14.53 -1.63
CA LEU A 206 -11.69 15.47 -0.69
C LEU A 206 -12.28 16.68 -1.42
N TYR A 207 -11.50 17.35 -2.27
CA TYR A 207 -11.98 18.52 -3.03
C TYR A 207 -13.14 18.17 -3.96
N ARG A 208 -13.08 17.02 -4.63
CA ARG A 208 -14.20 16.50 -5.44
C ARG A 208 -15.47 16.27 -4.61
N LYS A 209 -15.34 15.72 -3.40
CA LYS A 209 -16.47 15.54 -2.48
C LYS A 209 -17.08 16.87 -2.04
N GLN A 210 -16.28 17.93 -1.98
CA GLN A 210 -16.72 19.30 -1.70
C GLN A 210 -17.22 20.04 -2.95
N GLU A 211 -17.30 19.37 -4.10
CA GLU A 211 -17.65 19.95 -5.40
C GLU A 211 -16.66 21.03 -5.89
N ASP A 212 -15.48 21.14 -5.27
CA ASP A 212 -14.38 22.00 -5.71
C ASP A 212 -13.54 21.26 -6.77
N ILE A 213 -14.13 21.13 -7.96
CA ILE A 213 -13.52 20.40 -9.08
C ILE A 213 -12.21 21.07 -9.50
N ALA A 214 -12.14 22.41 -9.50
CA ALA A 214 -10.95 23.15 -9.91
C ALA A 214 -9.72 22.80 -9.04
N LYS A 215 -9.86 22.81 -7.70
CA LYS A 215 -8.76 22.39 -6.82
C LYS A 215 -8.44 20.91 -6.95
N SER A 216 -9.45 20.07 -7.16
CA SER A 216 -9.23 18.65 -7.40
C SER A 216 -8.35 18.43 -8.64
N GLU A 217 -8.69 19.08 -9.75
CA GLU A 217 -7.95 18.98 -11.01
C GLU A 217 -6.52 19.53 -10.89
N GLU A 218 -6.33 20.63 -10.16
CA GLU A 218 -5.00 21.17 -9.84
C GLU A 218 -4.12 20.12 -9.12
N VAL A 219 -4.67 19.46 -8.11
CA VAL A 219 -3.96 18.41 -7.37
C VAL A 219 -3.69 17.19 -8.24
N LEU A 220 -4.65 16.75 -9.06
CA LEU A 220 -4.47 15.62 -9.98
C LEU A 220 -3.38 15.91 -11.03
N ASN A 221 -3.33 17.13 -11.56
CA ASN A 221 -2.25 17.55 -12.45
C ASN A 221 -0.89 17.56 -11.75
N THR A 222 -0.85 17.96 -10.47
CA THR A 222 0.37 17.88 -9.63
C THR A 222 0.85 16.45 -9.51
N ILE A 223 -0.05 15.47 -9.27
CA ILE A 223 0.31 14.05 -9.23
C ILE A 223 0.91 13.59 -10.57
N ILE A 224 0.30 13.97 -11.70
CA ILE A 224 0.79 13.56 -13.02
C ILE A 224 2.16 14.18 -13.34
N LYS A 225 2.37 15.43 -12.94
CA LYS A 225 3.59 16.18 -13.24
C LYS A 225 4.76 15.77 -12.34
N ASP A 226 4.52 15.73 -11.03
CA ASP A 226 5.59 15.59 -10.04
C ASP A 226 5.74 14.14 -9.55
N TYR A 227 4.69 13.30 -9.73
CA TYR A 227 4.68 11.89 -9.36
C TYR A 227 4.20 10.96 -10.51
N PRO A 228 4.71 11.12 -11.75
CA PRO A 228 4.17 10.46 -12.95
C PRO A 228 4.17 8.93 -12.91
N LEU A 229 5.04 8.35 -12.08
CA LEU A 229 5.26 6.90 -11.91
C LEU A 229 4.52 6.29 -10.71
N SER A 230 3.89 7.13 -9.89
CA SER A 230 3.20 6.64 -8.69
C SER A 230 2.03 5.74 -9.06
N SER A 231 1.68 4.83 -8.15
CA SER A 231 0.54 3.91 -8.31
C SER A 231 -0.80 4.63 -8.60
N VAL A 232 -0.91 5.91 -8.26
CA VAL A 232 -2.11 6.74 -8.44
C VAL A 232 -2.07 7.67 -9.66
N ALA A 233 -0.95 7.71 -10.42
CA ALA A 233 -0.79 8.63 -11.54
C ALA A 233 -1.79 8.34 -12.69
N ASN A 234 -1.93 7.07 -13.08
CA ASN A 234 -2.90 6.68 -14.11
C ASN A 234 -4.35 6.81 -13.63
N SER A 235 -4.62 6.59 -12.34
CA SER A 235 -5.92 6.93 -11.75
C SER A 235 -6.21 8.44 -11.85
N SER A 236 -5.19 9.28 -11.67
CA SER A 236 -5.30 10.73 -11.79
C SER A 236 -5.57 11.18 -13.23
N ARG A 237 -4.85 10.60 -14.21
CA ARG A 237 -5.11 10.81 -15.65
C ARG A 237 -6.55 10.47 -16.02
N LYS A 238 -7.03 9.31 -15.56
CA LYS A 238 -8.40 8.86 -15.78
C LYS A 238 -9.44 9.84 -15.21
N LEU A 239 -9.22 10.37 -14.00
CA LEU A 239 -10.13 11.34 -13.38
C LEU A 239 -10.17 12.70 -14.11
N LEU A 240 -9.13 13.01 -14.88
CA LEU A 240 -9.03 14.18 -15.75
C LEU A 240 -9.49 13.91 -17.20
N ASN A 241 -10.00 12.70 -17.49
CA ASN A 241 -10.32 12.24 -18.85
C ASN A 241 -9.13 12.30 -19.82
N LEU A 242 -7.92 12.17 -19.30
CA LEU A 242 -6.71 12.03 -20.09
C LEU A 242 -6.48 10.55 -20.41
N SER A 243 -5.81 10.28 -21.52
CA SER A 243 -5.34 8.94 -21.85
C SER A 243 -4.48 8.42 -20.69
N ILE A 244 -4.70 7.16 -20.31
CA ILE A 244 -3.75 6.48 -19.44
C ILE A 244 -2.43 6.36 -20.20
N VAL A 245 -1.35 6.62 -19.49
CA VAL A 245 -0.01 6.64 -20.06
C VAL A 245 0.67 5.38 -19.55
N ASP A 246 0.83 4.39 -20.43
CA ASP A 246 1.80 3.31 -20.23
C ASP A 246 3.23 3.78 -20.57
N GLN A 247 3.36 5.01 -21.08
CA GLN A 247 4.59 5.66 -21.57
C GLN A 247 5.57 6.08 -20.47
N ALA A 248 5.15 6.05 -19.20
CA ALA A 248 6.07 6.03 -18.07
C ALA A 248 6.93 4.74 -18.04
N GLY A 249 6.46 3.68 -18.71
CA GLY A 249 7.14 2.41 -18.80
C GLY A 249 8.11 2.29 -19.96
N GLU A 250 8.06 3.12 -21.00
CA GLU A 250 8.97 2.97 -22.16
C GLU A 250 10.36 3.53 -21.83
N ASP A 251 10.47 4.79 -21.41
CA ASP A 251 11.77 5.37 -20.99
C ASP A 251 12.40 4.63 -19.79
N ILE A 252 11.58 4.11 -18.88
CA ILE A 252 12.06 3.36 -17.72
C ILE A 252 12.41 1.92 -18.09
N ALA A 253 11.61 1.25 -18.92
CA ALA A 253 11.98 -0.06 -19.41
C ALA A 253 13.22 0.02 -20.29
N ASP A 254 13.41 1.08 -21.06
CA ASP A 254 14.64 1.36 -21.80
C ASP A 254 15.82 1.51 -20.85
N SER A 255 15.69 2.35 -19.82
CA SER A 255 16.75 2.52 -18.82
C SER A 255 17.07 1.22 -18.07
N LEU A 256 16.03 0.49 -17.65
CA LEU A 256 16.15 -0.76 -16.90
C LEU A 256 16.76 -1.87 -17.77
N TYR A 257 16.37 -1.94 -19.04
CA TYR A 257 16.97 -2.85 -20.01
C TYR A 257 18.45 -2.53 -20.23
N ASN A 258 18.79 -1.25 -20.49
CA ASN A 258 20.16 -0.81 -20.71
C ASN A 258 21.04 -1.08 -19.47
N GLU A 259 20.50 -0.92 -18.26
CA GLU A 259 21.21 -1.24 -17.03
C GLU A 259 21.42 -2.75 -16.85
N ALA A 260 20.37 -3.55 -17.08
CA ALA A 260 20.43 -5.01 -17.04
C ALA A 260 21.47 -5.56 -18.02
N GLU A 261 21.45 -5.06 -19.26
CA GLU A 261 22.41 -5.41 -20.31
C GLU A 261 23.84 -4.99 -19.92
N SER A 262 24.02 -3.77 -19.41
CA SER A 262 25.33 -3.31 -18.92
C SER A 262 25.88 -4.17 -17.77
N LYS A 263 25.02 -4.60 -16.84
CA LYS A 263 25.39 -5.52 -15.75
C LYS A 263 25.72 -6.91 -16.31
N PHE A 264 24.93 -7.40 -17.26
CA PHE A 264 25.15 -8.67 -17.94
C PHE A 264 26.51 -8.71 -18.66
N VAL A 265 26.83 -7.68 -19.46
CA VAL A 265 28.12 -7.55 -20.16
C VAL A 265 29.29 -7.48 -19.19
N ARG A 266 29.10 -6.85 -18.02
CA ARG A 266 30.08 -6.82 -16.93
C ARG A 266 30.13 -8.11 -16.10
N GLN A 267 29.38 -9.14 -16.47
CA GLN A 267 29.27 -10.43 -15.80
C GLN A 267 28.69 -10.37 -14.37
N ASP A 268 28.00 -9.27 -14.03
CA ASP A 268 27.22 -9.17 -12.80
C ASP A 268 25.83 -9.79 -13.01
N TYR A 269 25.82 -11.11 -13.19
CA TYR A 269 24.62 -11.85 -13.60
C TYR A 269 23.52 -11.83 -12.56
N ARG A 270 23.86 -11.71 -11.27
CA ARG A 270 22.84 -11.63 -10.20
C ARG A 270 22.06 -10.32 -10.31
N ALA A 271 22.76 -9.20 -10.44
CA ALA A 271 22.12 -7.89 -10.57
C ALA A 271 21.39 -7.74 -11.93
N ALA A 272 21.97 -8.29 -13.01
CA ALA A 272 21.31 -8.30 -14.31
C ALA A 272 20.00 -9.10 -14.29
N LEU A 273 19.98 -10.25 -13.60
CA LEU A 273 18.78 -11.06 -13.44
C LEU A 273 17.69 -10.33 -12.64
N ASP A 274 18.07 -9.65 -11.56
CA ASP A 274 17.15 -8.83 -10.77
C ASP A 274 16.48 -7.76 -11.68
N ASP A 275 17.24 -7.04 -12.49
CA ASP A 275 16.70 -6.02 -13.39
C ASP A 275 15.84 -6.59 -14.52
N PHE A 276 16.26 -7.70 -15.16
CA PHE A 276 15.46 -8.36 -16.20
C PHE A 276 14.12 -8.86 -15.65
N THR A 277 14.09 -9.40 -14.43
CA THR A 277 12.85 -9.87 -13.81
C THR A 277 11.92 -8.73 -13.37
N ILE A 278 12.49 -7.59 -12.94
CA ILE A 278 11.72 -6.36 -12.73
C ILE A 278 11.12 -5.87 -14.05
N LEU A 279 11.89 -5.91 -15.15
CA LEU A 279 11.41 -5.51 -16.47
C LEU A 279 10.20 -6.37 -16.90
N ILE A 280 10.34 -7.69 -16.78
CA ILE A 280 9.30 -8.66 -17.14
C ILE A 280 8.02 -8.49 -16.31
N SER A 281 8.15 -8.24 -15.01
CA SER A 281 7.00 -8.18 -14.09
C SER A 281 6.30 -6.82 -14.07
N SER A 282 7.05 -5.74 -14.27
CA SER A 282 6.54 -4.37 -14.11
C SER A 282 6.22 -3.69 -15.45
N TYR A 283 6.82 -4.14 -16.56
CA TYR A 283 6.67 -3.55 -17.89
C TYR A 283 6.38 -4.59 -18.99
N PRO A 284 5.31 -5.40 -18.86
CA PRO A 284 5.02 -6.52 -19.77
C PRO A 284 4.71 -6.11 -21.22
N SER A 285 4.46 -4.83 -21.48
CA SER A 285 4.24 -4.25 -22.81
C SER A 285 5.51 -3.65 -23.44
N SER A 286 6.65 -3.67 -22.75
CA SER A 286 7.91 -3.09 -23.23
C SER A 286 8.40 -3.76 -24.51
N ILE A 287 9.06 -2.97 -25.38
CA ILE A 287 9.77 -3.47 -26.56
C ILE A 287 10.94 -4.40 -26.20
N HIS A 288 11.45 -4.34 -24.97
CA HIS A 288 12.60 -5.12 -24.50
C HIS A 288 12.23 -6.48 -23.89
N MET A 289 10.94 -6.82 -23.85
CA MET A 289 10.46 -8.05 -23.20
C MET A 289 11.10 -9.32 -23.77
N GLU A 290 11.26 -9.41 -25.08
CA GLU A 290 11.88 -10.56 -25.75
C GLU A 290 13.31 -10.78 -25.27
N LYS A 291 14.06 -9.69 -25.15
CA LYS A 291 15.45 -9.69 -24.73
C LYS A 291 15.59 -9.98 -23.24
N ALA A 292 14.69 -9.46 -22.41
CA ALA A 292 14.69 -9.74 -20.97
C ALA A 292 14.36 -11.20 -20.65
N TYR A 293 13.38 -11.80 -21.33
CA TYR A 293 13.09 -13.24 -21.19
C TYR A 293 14.28 -14.11 -21.60
N LEU A 294 14.92 -13.78 -22.73
CA LEU A 294 16.10 -14.48 -23.22
C LEU A 294 17.27 -14.36 -22.22
N GLY A 295 17.57 -13.15 -21.74
CA GLY A 295 18.63 -12.88 -20.78
C GLY A 295 18.41 -13.61 -19.45
N ALA A 296 17.21 -13.53 -18.88
CA ALA A 296 16.87 -14.23 -17.63
C ALA A 296 16.99 -15.76 -17.78
N GLY A 297 16.42 -16.33 -18.86
CA GLY A 297 16.51 -17.77 -19.13
C GLY A 297 17.96 -18.25 -19.27
N TRP A 298 18.79 -17.48 -19.96
CA TRP A 298 20.21 -17.81 -20.14
C TRP A 298 20.99 -17.79 -18.83
N ILE A 299 20.76 -16.77 -17.97
CA ILE A 299 21.42 -16.70 -16.65
C ILE A 299 21.04 -17.92 -15.81
N TYR A 300 19.75 -18.28 -15.79
CA TYR A 300 19.31 -19.45 -15.05
C TYR A 300 19.94 -20.74 -15.58
N GLU A 301 20.01 -20.91 -16.89
CA GLU A 301 20.59 -22.09 -17.53
C GLU A 301 22.10 -22.20 -17.30
N ASN A 302 22.86 -21.13 -17.52
CA ASN A 302 24.32 -21.20 -17.67
C ASN A 302 25.10 -20.73 -16.44
N ILE A 303 24.51 -19.87 -15.60
CA ILE A 303 25.17 -19.31 -14.42
C ILE A 303 24.62 -19.96 -13.15
N VAL A 304 23.29 -20.06 -13.05
CA VAL A 304 22.63 -20.64 -11.87
C VAL A 304 22.51 -22.17 -11.98
N ASN A 305 22.57 -22.74 -13.20
CA ASN A 305 22.33 -24.16 -13.50
C ASN A 305 20.95 -24.63 -13.00
N ASN A 306 19.92 -23.79 -13.17
CA ASN A 306 18.54 -24.08 -12.81
C ASN A 306 17.68 -24.19 -14.09
N ASN A 307 17.61 -25.42 -14.61
CA ASN A 307 16.90 -25.74 -15.85
C ASN A 307 15.39 -25.50 -15.75
N ASP A 308 14.76 -25.66 -14.58
CA ASP A 308 13.33 -25.41 -14.40
C ASP A 308 12.99 -23.93 -14.59
N SER A 309 13.83 -23.05 -14.02
CA SER A 309 13.67 -21.61 -14.17
C SER A 309 14.01 -21.17 -15.59
N ALA A 310 15.07 -21.72 -16.19
CA ALA A 310 15.40 -21.47 -17.59
C ALA A 310 14.24 -21.85 -18.53
N TYR A 311 13.67 -23.05 -18.34
CA TYR A 311 12.50 -23.53 -19.06
C TYR A 311 11.31 -22.58 -18.91
N TYR A 312 11.04 -22.08 -17.71
CA TYR A 312 9.96 -21.11 -17.48
C TYR A 312 10.12 -19.86 -18.36
N TYR A 313 11.27 -19.18 -18.32
CA TYR A 313 11.46 -17.93 -19.06
C TYR A 313 11.51 -18.14 -20.58
N TYR A 314 12.14 -19.21 -21.07
CA TYR A 314 12.13 -19.53 -22.50
C TYR A 314 10.75 -19.94 -23.01
N SER A 315 9.99 -20.70 -22.22
CA SER A 315 8.62 -21.08 -22.58
C SER A 315 7.71 -19.86 -22.68
N MET A 316 7.87 -18.88 -21.79
CA MET A 316 7.16 -17.61 -21.85
C MET A 316 7.51 -16.83 -23.12
N LEU A 317 8.79 -16.79 -23.51
CA LEU A 317 9.22 -16.16 -24.76
C LEU A 317 8.56 -16.80 -26.00
N VAL A 318 8.60 -18.14 -26.10
CA VAL A 318 8.00 -18.86 -27.23
C VAL A 318 6.48 -18.70 -27.27
N LYS A 319 5.83 -18.68 -26.12
CA LYS A 319 4.37 -18.56 -26.02
C LYS A 319 3.86 -17.16 -26.36
N GLU A 320 4.50 -16.13 -25.80
CA GLU A 320 4.02 -14.75 -25.93
C GLU A 320 4.49 -14.09 -27.24
N LYS A 321 5.63 -14.54 -27.80
CA LYS A 321 6.25 -13.96 -29.01
C LYS A 321 6.74 -15.04 -30.00
N PRO A 322 5.86 -15.94 -30.47
CA PRO A 322 6.23 -17.14 -31.24
C PRO A 322 6.94 -16.87 -32.57
N ASN A 323 6.74 -15.69 -33.16
CA ASN A 323 7.33 -15.30 -34.44
C ASN A 323 8.58 -14.42 -34.30
N SER A 324 9.07 -14.18 -33.08
CA SER A 324 10.29 -13.41 -32.86
C SER A 324 11.54 -14.23 -33.19
N GLU A 325 12.60 -13.54 -33.60
CA GLU A 325 13.92 -14.15 -33.82
C GLU A 325 14.44 -14.79 -32.52
N ALA A 326 14.25 -14.11 -31.39
CA ALA A 326 14.60 -14.61 -30.06
C ALA A 326 13.85 -15.91 -29.69
N ALA A 327 12.55 -16.01 -30.00
CA ALA A 327 11.78 -17.22 -29.74
C ALA A 327 12.24 -18.39 -30.61
N SER A 328 12.60 -18.13 -31.87
CA SER A 328 13.09 -19.17 -32.80
C SER A 328 14.37 -19.83 -32.29
N ILE A 329 15.21 -19.07 -31.59
CA ILE A 329 16.50 -19.54 -31.05
C ILE A 329 16.31 -20.49 -29.87
N VAL A 330 15.33 -20.21 -29.00
CA VAL A 330 15.10 -21.03 -27.78
C VAL A 330 14.06 -22.12 -27.98
N MET A 331 13.34 -22.12 -29.11
CA MET A 331 12.27 -23.08 -29.40
C MET A 331 12.74 -24.53 -29.33
N GLN A 332 13.93 -24.82 -29.86
CA GLN A 332 14.53 -26.16 -29.75
C GLN A 332 14.80 -26.54 -28.29
N LYS A 333 15.40 -25.63 -27.51
CA LYS A 333 15.70 -25.85 -26.09
C LYS A 333 14.44 -26.09 -25.25
N VAL A 334 13.36 -25.35 -25.52
CA VAL A 334 12.06 -25.57 -24.87
C VAL A 334 11.55 -26.99 -25.15
N GLY A 335 11.67 -27.46 -26.39
CA GLY A 335 11.35 -28.84 -26.76
C GLY A 335 12.19 -29.88 -26.01
N GLU A 336 13.51 -29.66 -25.90
CA GLU A 336 14.43 -30.53 -25.17
C GLU A 336 14.07 -30.60 -23.66
N TYR A 337 13.75 -29.46 -23.03
CA TYR A 337 13.29 -29.43 -21.64
C TYR A 337 11.94 -30.14 -21.46
N GLU A 338 11.00 -29.98 -22.38
CA GLU A 338 9.72 -30.71 -22.34
C GLU A 338 9.93 -32.23 -22.44
N GLU A 339 10.83 -32.68 -23.31
CA GLU A 339 11.15 -34.10 -23.46
C GLU A 339 11.84 -34.65 -22.21
N PHE A 340 12.81 -33.92 -21.66
CA PHE A 340 13.48 -34.28 -20.39
C PHE A 340 12.48 -34.40 -19.23
N ASN A 341 11.54 -33.45 -19.11
CA ASN A 341 10.51 -33.46 -18.08
C ASN A 341 9.46 -34.56 -18.29
N LYS A 342 9.20 -34.99 -19.52
CA LYS A 342 8.34 -36.16 -19.81
C LYS A 342 9.03 -37.47 -19.44
N VAL A 343 10.33 -37.63 -19.73
CA VAL A 343 11.10 -38.84 -19.38
C VAL A 343 11.23 -39.00 -17.86
N ASN A 344 11.50 -37.91 -17.13
CA ASN A 344 11.65 -37.98 -15.66
C ASN A 344 10.33 -38.18 -14.89
N ASN A 345 9.17 -37.86 -15.49
CA ASN A 345 7.86 -38.14 -14.91
C ASN A 345 7.34 -39.57 -15.20
N THR A 346 8.05 -40.34 -16.04
CA THR A 346 7.68 -41.74 -16.32
C THR A 346 8.23 -42.75 -15.29
N ASP A 347 9.04 -42.33 -14.32
CA ASP A 347 9.65 -43.23 -13.32
C ASP A 347 9.03 -43.18 -11.90
N THR A 348 7.89 -42.50 -11.73
CA THR A 348 7.11 -42.56 -10.46
C THR A 348 5.66 -43.02 -10.62
N SER A 349 5.27 -43.53 -11.78
CA SER A 349 3.91 -44.08 -11.98
C SER A 349 3.89 -45.59 -11.77
N GLY A 350 4.16 -45.98 -10.52
CA GLY A 350 4.29 -47.37 -10.11
C GLY A 350 3.53 -47.78 -8.85
N VAL A 351 2.44 -47.11 -8.45
CA VAL A 351 1.40 -47.73 -7.58
C VAL A 351 0.02 -47.13 -7.89
N ASN A 352 -0.89 -47.95 -8.40
CA ASN A 352 -2.30 -47.63 -8.57
C ASN A 352 -3.12 -48.11 -7.34
N SER A 353 -4.07 -47.27 -6.96
CA SER A 353 -5.20 -47.36 -6.02
C SER A 353 -5.73 -48.74 -5.57
N GLN A 354 -5.90 -48.92 -4.25
CA GLN A 354 -7.06 -49.56 -3.57
C GLN A 354 -7.03 -49.31 -2.03
N THR A 355 -8.15 -48.82 -1.48
CA THR A 355 -8.52 -48.60 -0.05
C THR A 355 -8.80 -49.90 0.73
N PRO A 356 -9.18 -49.90 2.05
CA PRO A 356 -8.61 -49.31 3.27
C PRO A 356 -8.43 -50.37 4.41
N GLU A 357 -7.77 -49.99 5.53
CA GLU A 357 -7.88 -50.51 6.93
C GLU A 357 -6.58 -50.90 7.68
N THR A 358 -6.48 -50.30 8.87
CA THR A 358 -5.85 -50.73 10.14
C THR A 358 -4.36 -50.49 10.42
N GLY A 359 -4.10 -49.78 11.54
CA GLY A 359 -2.94 -50.02 12.42
C GLY A 359 -1.88 -48.92 12.54
N ASP A 360 -1.98 -48.10 13.58
CA ASP A 360 -0.89 -47.30 14.20
C ASP A 360 0.07 -48.23 15.01
N PRO A 361 1.23 -47.83 15.61
CA PRO A 361 2.17 -46.69 15.45
C PRO A 361 3.67 -47.13 15.37
N ASN A 362 4.57 -46.13 15.24
CA ASN A 362 6.02 -46.15 15.64
C ASN A 362 6.97 -46.96 14.72
N THR A 363 8.15 -46.49 14.28
CA THR A 363 9.16 -45.67 14.95
C THR A 363 10.30 -45.30 13.97
N LYS A 364 11.00 -44.19 14.24
CA LYS A 364 12.44 -43.89 13.96
C LYS A 364 12.86 -43.42 12.54
N GLN A 365 13.21 -42.12 12.49
CA GLN A 365 14.40 -41.52 11.84
C GLN A 365 15.69 -42.35 12.06
N PRO A 366 16.85 -41.98 11.48
CA PRO A 366 17.17 -41.27 10.23
C PRO A 366 18.23 -42.07 9.43
N GLU A 367 18.55 -41.73 8.18
CA GLU A 367 19.95 -41.94 7.73
C GLU A 367 20.30 -41.14 6.47
N GLU A 368 21.56 -40.72 6.50
CA GLU A 368 22.24 -39.75 5.66
C GLU A 368 22.52 -40.24 4.23
N LEU A 369 22.58 -39.24 3.34
CA LEU A 369 23.56 -39.07 2.27
C LEU A 369 24.38 -40.32 1.88
N LYS A 370 24.14 -40.81 0.67
CA LYS A 370 25.24 -41.31 -0.17
C LYS A 370 25.31 -40.54 -1.47
N LYS A 371 26.36 -39.71 -1.54
CA LYS A 371 27.06 -39.36 -2.78
C LYS A 371 27.19 -40.61 -3.66
N GLN A 372 26.58 -40.56 -4.84
CA GLN A 372 27.06 -41.24 -6.03
C GLN A 372 27.29 -40.11 -7.04
N THR A 373 28.50 -39.55 -7.09
CA THR A 373 29.54 -39.88 -8.09
C THR A 373 28.97 -39.81 -9.51
N ASP A 374 29.27 -38.69 -10.16
CA ASP A 374 29.09 -38.44 -11.58
C ASP A 374 29.63 -39.62 -12.42
N PRO A 375 28.92 -40.03 -13.48
CA PRO A 375 29.56 -40.59 -14.64
C PRO A 375 29.99 -39.44 -15.57
N GLU A 376 31.30 -39.29 -15.66
CA GLU A 376 32.02 -38.70 -16.78
C GLU A 376 31.47 -39.22 -18.11
N VAL A 377 30.89 -38.35 -18.94
CA VAL A 377 30.59 -38.62 -20.34
C VAL A 377 31.43 -37.68 -21.19
N ASN A 378 32.36 -38.28 -21.92
CA ASN A 378 33.26 -37.66 -22.88
C ASN A 378 32.45 -36.99 -24.03
N PRO A 379 32.86 -35.80 -24.52
CA PRO A 379 32.09 -35.00 -25.45
C PRO A 379 32.46 -35.36 -26.89
N GLU A 380 31.51 -35.78 -27.71
CA GLU A 380 31.65 -35.72 -29.17
C GLU A 380 30.30 -35.96 -29.83
N GLY A 381 29.85 -34.98 -30.64
CA GLY A 381 28.85 -35.24 -31.68
C GLY A 381 27.47 -34.61 -31.47
N THR A 382 27.39 -33.34 -31.08
CA THR A 382 26.39 -32.42 -31.65
C THR A 382 27.09 -31.10 -31.90
N GLU A 383 26.99 -30.57 -33.11
CA GLU A 383 27.41 -29.20 -33.41
C GLU A 383 26.60 -28.28 -32.50
N ASN A 384 27.19 -27.93 -31.35
CA ASN A 384 26.72 -26.84 -30.53
C ASN A 384 26.74 -25.61 -31.44
N ASN A 385 25.56 -25.17 -31.86
CA ASN A 385 25.33 -23.76 -32.14
C ASN A 385 25.59 -23.04 -30.82
N ASN A 386 26.87 -22.77 -30.58
CA ASN A 386 27.40 -22.06 -29.45
C ASN A 386 27.00 -20.60 -29.68
N ILE A 387 25.74 -20.31 -29.38
CA ILE A 387 25.17 -18.98 -29.44
C ILE A 387 25.96 -18.20 -28.39
N ASP A 388 26.73 -17.21 -28.83
CA ASP A 388 27.18 -16.14 -27.96
C ASP A 388 25.99 -15.16 -27.84
N PRO A 389 25.14 -15.27 -26.80
CA PRO A 389 24.00 -14.37 -26.65
C PRO A 389 24.43 -12.92 -26.44
N MET A 390 25.70 -12.66 -26.11
CA MET A 390 26.26 -11.32 -26.09
C MET A 390 26.38 -10.76 -27.51
N GLN A 391 26.71 -11.61 -28.47
CA GLN A 391 26.70 -11.28 -29.89
C GLN A 391 25.25 -11.16 -30.40
N LEU A 392 24.34 -12.02 -29.94
CA LEU A 392 22.95 -12.02 -30.36
C LEU A 392 22.12 -10.84 -29.80
N LEU A 393 22.31 -10.49 -28.51
CA LEU A 393 21.72 -9.29 -27.90
C LEU A 393 22.18 -8.02 -28.63
N LYS A 394 23.44 -8.02 -29.08
CA LYS A 394 24.08 -6.93 -29.82
C LYS A 394 23.61 -6.84 -31.28
N GLU A 395 23.47 -7.96 -31.98
CA GLU A 395 22.93 -8.02 -33.35
C GLU A 395 21.45 -7.57 -33.39
N LEU A 396 20.66 -7.87 -32.35
CA LEU A 396 19.29 -7.37 -32.19
C LEU A 396 19.21 -5.87 -31.84
N GLU A 397 20.31 -5.22 -31.48
CA GLU A 397 20.38 -3.76 -31.28
C GLU A 397 20.61 -3.02 -32.61
N GLU A 398 21.50 -3.56 -33.45
CA GLU A 398 21.84 -2.99 -34.77
C GLU A 398 20.62 -2.98 -35.70
N ASN A 399 19.83 -4.06 -35.72
CA ASN A 399 18.62 -4.17 -36.54
C ASN A 399 17.47 -3.21 -36.15
N ASN A 400 17.44 -2.71 -34.91
CA ASN A 400 16.40 -1.75 -34.46
C ASN A 400 16.78 -0.29 -34.74
N LYS A 401 18.07 0.06 -34.82
CA LYS A 401 18.51 1.40 -35.27
C LYS A 401 18.14 1.65 -36.73
N ASP A 402 18.25 0.63 -37.59
CA ASP A 402 17.93 0.74 -39.01
C ASP A 402 16.43 0.94 -39.29
N ARG A 403 15.54 0.37 -38.47
CA ARG A 403 14.08 0.55 -38.60
C ARG A 403 13.59 1.95 -38.18
N SER A 404 14.34 2.65 -37.33
CA SER A 404 14.02 4.04 -36.91
C SER A 404 14.44 5.10 -37.94
N GLY A 405 15.21 4.72 -38.98
CA GLY A 405 15.72 5.62 -40.01
C GLY A 405 14.92 5.66 -41.33
N GLU A 406 13.94 4.78 -41.54
CA GLU A 406 13.24 4.66 -42.83
C GLU A 406 11.87 5.39 -42.91
N GLU A 407 11.33 5.94 -41.82
CA GLU A 407 10.13 6.81 -41.87
C GLU A 407 10.50 8.29 -42.00
N SER A 408 11.28 8.63 -43.03
CA SER A 408 11.52 10.03 -43.41
C SER A 408 11.97 10.07 -44.86
N ASN A 409 11.11 9.67 -45.80
CA ASN A 409 11.14 10.16 -47.18
C ASN A 409 9.91 9.66 -47.97
N ASN A 410 8.93 10.53 -48.17
CA ASN A 410 8.40 10.71 -49.52
C ASN A 410 7.83 12.14 -49.72
N PRO A 411 7.99 12.75 -50.91
CA PRO A 411 7.79 14.18 -51.14
C PRO A 411 6.44 14.51 -51.79
N GLU A 412 6.22 15.83 -51.92
CA GLU A 412 5.27 16.54 -52.79
C GLU A 412 3.77 16.43 -52.48
N ASN A 413 3.22 17.53 -51.93
CA ASN A 413 2.23 18.27 -52.71
C ASN A 413 2.25 19.77 -52.38
N THR A 414 2.44 20.55 -53.44
CA THR A 414 2.26 22.00 -53.53
C THR A 414 0.81 22.40 -53.29
N GLU A 415 0.56 23.48 -52.53
CA GLU A 415 -0.12 24.69 -53.03
C GLU A 415 -0.49 25.68 -51.89
N GLU A 416 -0.11 26.93 -52.15
CA GLU A 416 -0.77 28.19 -51.80
C GLU A 416 -1.05 28.58 -50.33
N ASN A 417 -0.18 29.47 -49.87
CA ASN A 417 -0.41 30.50 -48.87
C ASN A 417 -1.56 31.44 -49.29
N PRO A 418 -2.40 31.91 -48.35
CA PRO A 418 -2.40 33.36 -48.17
C PRO A 418 -2.37 33.85 -46.72
N ALA A 419 -1.82 35.07 -46.64
CA ALA A 419 -1.42 35.92 -45.53
C ALA A 419 -2.48 36.20 -44.42
N PRO A 420 -2.05 36.74 -43.26
CA PRO A 420 -2.85 36.83 -42.04
C PRO A 420 -3.77 38.07 -42.03
N PHE A 421 -4.92 37.94 -41.37
CA PHE A 421 -5.89 39.04 -41.18
C PHE A 421 -6.08 39.33 -39.69
N ASP A 422 -5.91 40.61 -39.33
CA ASP A 422 -6.18 41.26 -38.03
C ASP A 422 -6.76 42.66 -38.34
N PRO A 423 -7.41 43.38 -37.41
CA PRO A 423 -8.74 43.22 -36.84
C PRO A 423 -9.69 44.37 -37.24
N GLY A 424 -10.98 44.25 -36.90
CA GLY A 424 -11.86 45.39 -36.65
C GLY A 424 -12.86 45.76 -37.76
N LYS A 425 -14.13 45.37 -37.55
CA LYS A 425 -15.30 46.20 -37.86
C LYS A 425 -16.56 45.62 -37.17
N GLN A 426 -17.24 46.49 -36.45
CA GLN A 426 -18.50 46.28 -35.75
C GLN A 426 -19.70 46.28 -36.70
N GLU A 427 -20.72 45.50 -36.29
CA GLU A 427 -22.17 45.68 -36.46
C GLU A 427 -22.83 45.54 -37.85
N PRO A 428 -24.17 45.30 -37.95
CA PRO A 428 -25.16 45.09 -36.89
C PRO A 428 -26.11 43.87 -37.07
N VAL A 429 -26.83 43.61 -35.98
CA VAL A 429 -28.05 42.80 -35.82
C VAL A 429 -29.13 43.14 -36.85
N GLN A 430 -29.73 42.13 -37.48
CA GLN A 430 -31.11 42.18 -38.00
C GLN A 430 -31.85 40.86 -37.74
N GLN A 431 -33.07 41.04 -37.23
CA GLN A 431 -34.16 40.07 -36.99
C GLN A 431 -34.68 39.53 -38.35
N GLU A 432 -35.20 38.31 -38.44
CA GLU A 432 -36.63 37.88 -38.30
C GLU A 432 -36.73 36.46 -38.94
N PRO A 433 -37.84 35.71 -38.89
CA PRO A 433 -39.11 35.89 -38.16
C PRO A 433 -39.42 34.80 -37.12
#